data_AF-A0AAD4ENA8-F1
#
_entry.id   AF-A0AAD4ENA8-F1
#
_cell.length_a   1.000
_cell.length_b   1.000
_cell.length_c   1.000
_cell.angle_alpha   90.00
_cell.angle_beta   90.00
_cell.angle_gamma   90.00
#
_symmetry.space_group_name_H-M   'P 1'
#
loop_
_entity.id
_entity.type
_entity.pdbx_description
1 polymer ?
#
loop_
_entity_poly.entity_id
_entity_poly.type
_entity_poly.pdbx_seq_one_letter_code
_entity_poly.pdbx_strand_id
1 'polypeptide(L)'
;MFWIHGGDLTSGTSSTFDGTSFAANQDVVVVTINYRVNGIADFKVSLSGHAFGFSNAPNLPLESRNVGFLDQRMALAWVQQNIAAFGGDPRKVTIFGESSGASSVDRLLTTMGDGHPPPFRAAILQSGQATVSAFPNDRGPESWRTLVSALNCTSAASADAAASEREEFECVQKADALTIRGIINSAGVDFGPVNDNVTQRATPFAGARHAAKVPLLVGSNGQEGMNLGPTFGITDFSAVTGPVLDQFLILLTGGAEMAAQIRPLVDEIQSTYPWFNLFQAGAQLYTEVVYQCPRL
;
A
#
# COMPACT_ATOMS: atom_id res chain seq x y z
N MET A 1 -11.15 -10.60 -15.34
CA MET A 1 -10.24 -9.51 -14.95
C MET A 1 -10.55 -9.14 -13.51
N PHE A 2 -9.61 -9.33 -12.59
CA PHE A 2 -9.78 -9.10 -11.14
C PHE A 2 -8.98 -7.86 -10.71
N TRP A 3 -9.68 -6.76 -10.45
CA TRP A 3 -9.11 -5.44 -10.18
C TRP A 3 -8.88 -5.22 -8.68
N ILE A 4 -7.68 -4.80 -8.31
CA ILE A 4 -7.32 -4.33 -6.97
C ILE A 4 -6.97 -2.85 -7.10
N HIS A 5 -7.74 -1.99 -6.42
CA HIS A 5 -7.52 -0.55 -6.47
C HIS A 5 -6.24 -0.11 -5.73
N GLY A 6 -5.70 1.05 -6.12
CA GLY A 6 -4.62 1.74 -5.41
C GLY A 6 -5.12 2.61 -4.25
N GLY A 7 -4.28 3.58 -3.83
CA GLY A 7 -4.55 4.49 -2.71
C GLY A 7 -3.72 4.21 -1.46
N ASP A 8 -2.44 3.86 -1.64
CA ASP A 8 -1.44 3.62 -0.57
C ASP A 8 -1.83 2.64 0.54
N LEU A 9 -2.84 1.78 0.31
CA LEU A 9 -3.46 0.91 1.32
C LEU A 9 -4.20 1.67 2.44
N THR A 10 -4.35 2.99 2.33
CA THR A 10 -5.06 3.87 3.28
C THR A 10 -6.42 4.34 2.75
N SER A 11 -6.61 4.31 1.43
CA SER A 11 -7.77 4.87 0.74
C SER A 11 -8.18 4.02 -0.48
N GLY A 12 -9.20 4.48 -1.19
CA GLY A 12 -9.72 3.86 -2.40
C GLY A 12 -11.00 3.05 -2.18
N THR A 13 -11.70 2.77 -3.28
CA THR A 13 -12.95 2.01 -3.31
C THR A 13 -13.11 1.37 -4.68
N SER A 14 -13.74 0.20 -4.74
CA SER A 14 -14.15 -0.44 -6.00
C SER A 14 -15.11 0.42 -6.83
N SER A 15 -15.92 1.25 -6.18
CA SER A 15 -16.99 2.02 -6.84
C SER A 15 -16.49 3.12 -7.79
N THR A 16 -15.23 3.53 -7.70
CA THR A 16 -14.62 4.48 -8.64
C THR A 16 -14.20 3.83 -9.96
N PHE A 17 -14.23 2.50 -10.06
CA PHE A 17 -13.74 1.75 -11.21
C PHE A 17 -14.90 1.02 -11.91
N ASP A 18 -15.64 1.76 -12.74
CA ASP A 18 -16.70 1.19 -13.57
C ASP A 18 -16.13 0.30 -14.69
N GLY A 19 -16.39 -1.01 -14.58
CA GLY A 19 -15.96 -2.01 -15.56
C GLY A 19 -16.85 -2.15 -16.78
N THR A 20 -17.99 -1.45 -16.85
CA THR A 20 -19.05 -1.66 -17.85
C THR A 20 -18.52 -1.51 -19.28
N SER A 21 -17.80 -0.42 -19.58
CA SER A 21 -17.25 -0.20 -20.91
C SER A 21 -16.25 -1.29 -21.32
N PHE A 22 -15.39 -1.71 -20.39
CA PHE A 22 -14.37 -2.73 -20.69
C PHE A 22 -15.02 -4.11 -20.94
N ALA A 23 -15.99 -4.50 -20.11
CA ALA A 23 -16.75 -5.74 -20.28
C ALA A 23 -17.67 -5.74 -21.51
N ALA A 24 -18.16 -4.57 -21.95
CA ALA A 24 -18.98 -4.46 -23.15
C ALA A 24 -18.16 -4.53 -24.44
N ASN A 25 -16.96 -3.95 -24.44
CA ASN A 25 -16.09 -3.89 -25.62
C ASN A 25 -15.14 -5.10 -25.73
N GLN A 26 -14.91 -5.81 -24.63
CA GLN A 26 -14.05 -6.99 -24.58
C GLN A 26 -14.86 -8.14 -23.98
N ASP A 27 -14.75 -9.34 -24.54
CA ASP A 27 -15.44 -10.54 -24.03
C ASP A 27 -14.80 -11.03 -22.71
N VAL A 28 -15.00 -10.27 -21.63
CA VAL A 28 -14.41 -10.49 -20.32
C VAL A 28 -15.39 -10.14 -19.20
N VAL A 29 -15.28 -10.86 -18.09
CA VAL A 29 -15.89 -10.47 -16.82
C VAL A 29 -14.91 -9.59 -16.03
N VAL A 30 -15.37 -8.44 -15.55
CA VAL A 30 -14.61 -7.54 -14.68
C VAL A 30 -15.14 -7.66 -13.25
N VAL A 31 -14.24 -7.91 -12.30
CA VAL A 31 -14.52 -7.97 -10.87
C VAL A 31 -13.70 -6.88 -10.19
N THR A 32 -14.37 -5.94 -9.52
CA THR A 32 -13.74 -4.93 -8.66
C THR A 32 -14.07 -5.24 -7.21
N ILE A 33 -13.11 -5.05 -6.30
CA ILE A 33 -13.26 -5.45 -4.90
C ILE A 33 -12.95 -4.29 -3.96
N ASN A 34 -13.59 -4.28 -2.80
CA ASN A 34 -13.09 -3.53 -1.65
C ASN A 34 -12.22 -4.47 -0.82
N TYR A 35 -11.19 -3.91 -0.20
CA TYR A 35 -10.45 -4.53 0.89
C TYR A 35 -10.30 -3.50 2.01
N ARG A 36 -10.09 -3.94 3.26
CA ARG A 36 -9.99 -2.98 4.38
C ARG A 36 -8.79 -2.04 4.18
N VAL A 37 -9.13 -0.76 4.12
CA VAL A 37 -8.23 0.39 4.09
C VAL A 37 -8.72 1.40 5.14
N ASN A 38 -7.96 2.47 5.35
CA ASN A 38 -8.19 3.40 6.45
C ASN A 38 -9.26 4.50 6.22
N GLY A 39 -10.08 4.36 5.17
CA GLY A 39 -11.30 5.17 5.01
C GLY A 39 -11.05 6.66 4.78
N ILE A 40 -9.98 7.01 4.07
CA ILE A 40 -9.73 8.37 3.60
C ILE A 40 -10.55 8.61 2.31
N ALA A 41 -11.48 9.57 2.35
CA ALA A 41 -12.18 10.06 1.15
C ALA A 41 -11.39 11.17 0.42
N ASP A 42 -10.41 11.79 1.09
CA ASP A 42 -9.61 12.89 0.56
C ASP A 42 -8.12 12.54 0.56
N PHE A 43 -7.56 12.29 -0.63
CA PHE A 43 -6.14 12.01 -0.91
C PHE A 43 -5.13 13.06 -0.37
N LYS A 44 -5.61 14.13 0.29
CA LYS A 44 -4.85 15.32 0.67
C LYS A 44 -4.14 15.25 2.01
N VAL A 45 -4.48 14.30 2.88
CA VAL A 45 -3.92 14.29 4.24
C VAL A 45 -3.63 12.86 4.67
N SER A 46 -2.33 12.57 4.73
CA SER A 46 -1.69 11.41 5.36
C SER A 46 -1.46 10.19 4.46
N LEU A 47 -0.19 10.02 4.07
CA LEU A 47 0.41 8.72 3.68
C LEU A 47 0.50 7.75 4.87
N SER A 48 0.13 8.22 6.07
CA SER A 48 0.15 7.46 7.31
C SER A 48 -1.25 7.03 7.72
N GLY A 49 -1.33 5.83 8.28
CA GLY A 49 -2.55 5.31 8.89
C GLY A 49 -3.15 4.18 8.06
N HIS A 50 -2.90 2.97 8.52
CA HIS A 50 -3.39 1.73 7.92
C HIS A 50 -4.18 0.85 8.92
N ALA A 51 -4.68 1.42 10.01
CA ALA A 51 -5.20 0.69 11.17
C ALA A 51 -6.24 -0.39 10.84
N PHE A 52 -7.26 -0.12 10.03
CA PHE A 52 -8.35 -1.10 9.82
C PHE A 52 -7.90 -2.32 9.00
N GLY A 53 -6.90 -2.15 8.12
CA GLY A 53 -6.34 -3.25 7.32
C GLY A 53 -5.05 -3.84 7.89
N PHE A 54 -4.33 -3.09 8.73
CA PHE A 54 -2.93 -3.36 9.08
C PHE A 54 -2.57 -2.89 10.50
N SER A 55 -3.51 -2.95 11.45
CA SER A 55 -3.37 -2.42 12.83
C SER A 55 -2.13 -2.87 13.59
N ASN A 56 -1.49 -3.98 13.19
CA ASN A 56 -0.34 -4.55 13.88
C ASN A 56 -0.59 -4.81 15.37
N ALA A 57 -1.85 -5.04 15.74
CA ALA A 57 -2.23 -5.27 17.13
C ALA A 57 -1.42 -6.45 17.71
N PRO A 58 -0.78 -6.29 18.88
CA PRO A 58 0.16 -7.26 19.40
C PRO A 58 -0.51 -8.60 19.76
N ASN A 59 -1.78 -8.57 20.15
CA ASN A 59 -2.59 -9.74 20.45
C ASN A 59 -2.90 -10.61 19.22
N LEU A 60 -2.73 -10.10 18.00
CA LEU A 60 -2.93 -10.86 16.77
C LEU A 60 -1.67 -11.65 16.41
N PRO A 61 -1.79 -12.93 16.03
CA PRO A 61 -0.71 -13.68 15.39
C PRO A 61 -0.16 -12.91 14.17
N LEU A 62 1.13 -13.05 13.90
CA LEU A 62 1.82 -12.28 12.85
C LEU A 62 1.14 -12.41 11.48
N GLU A 63 0.74 -13.63 11.12
CA GLU A 63 0.02 -14.01 9.90
C GLU A 63 -1.38 -13.41 9.76
N SER A 64 -1.93 -12.86 10.85
CA SER A 64 -3.26 -12.25 10.89
C SER A 64 -3.22 -10.73 10.93
N ARG A 65 -2.03 -10.11 10.86
CA ARG A 65 -1.88 -8.64 10.99
C ARG A 65 -2.11 -7.89 9.68
N ASN A 66 -1.90 -8.53 8.53
CA ASN A 66 -2.12 -7.96 7.19
C ASN A 66 -3.56 -8.22 6.68
N VAL A 67 -4.53 -7.81 7.48
CA VAL A 67 -5.94 -8.11 7.26
C VAL A 67 -6.45 -7.58 5.92
N GLY A 68 -6.00 -6.41 5.46
CA GLY A 68 -6.34 -5.88 4.14
C GLY A 68 -5.89 -6.78 2.99
N PHE A 69 -4.74 -7.46 3.11
CA PHE A 69 -4.31 -8.44 2.11
C PHE A 69 -5.09 -9.76 2.23
N LEU A 70 -5.46 -10.16 3.44
CA LEU A 70 -6.32 -11.33 3.64
C LEU A 70 -7.70 -11.13 2.99
N ASP A 71 -8.26 -9.92 3.03
CA ASP A 71 -9.50 -9.58 2.33
C ASP A 71 -9.35 -9.76 0.81
N GLN A 72 -8.25 -9.30 0.22
CA GLN A 72 -7.97 -9.48 -1.21
C GLN A 72 -7.87 -10.97 -1.59
N ARG A 73 -7.23 -11.79 -0.75
CA ARG A 73 -7.15 -13.25 -0.95
C ARG A 73 -8.52 -13.91 -0.84
N MET A 74 -9.34 -13.48 0.13
CA MET A 74 -10.71 -13.97 0.30
C MET A 74 -11.56 -13.64 -0.93
N ALA A 75 -11.47 -12.41 -1.44
CA ALA A 75 -12.20 -12.01 -2.64
C ALA A 75 -11.73 -12.78 -3.88
N LEU A 76 -10.43 -13.05 -4.03
CA LEU A 76 -9.91 -13.88 -5.10
C LEU A 76 -10.37 -15.35 -4.98
N ALA A 77 -10.43 -15.89 -3.76
CA ALA A 77 -11.00 -17.21 -3.51
C ALA A 77 -12.50 -17.27 -3.85
N TRP A 78 -13.24 -16.21 -3.54
CA TRP A 78 -14.64 -16.08 -3.96
C TRP A 78 -14.76 -16.11 -5.48
N VAL A 79 -13.90 -15.39 -6.21
CA VAL A 79 -13.89 -15.44 -7.69
C VAL A 79 -13.63 -16.85 -8.19
N GLN A 80 -12.63 -17.56 -7.64
CA GLN A 80 -12.34 -18.94 -8.02
C GLN A 80 -13.55 -19.87 -7.84
N GLN A 81 -14.34 -19.68 -6.79
CA GLN A 81 -15.48 -20.54 -6.48
C GLN A 81 -16.75 -20.15 -7.25
N ASN A 82 -16.93 -18.87 -7.61
CA ASN A 82 -18.23 -18.35 -8.04
C ASN A 82 -18.24 -17.80 -9.48
N ILE A 83 -17.10 -17.44 -10.06
CA ILE A 83 -17.09 -16.66 -11.32
C ILE A 83 -17.72 -17.41 -12.51
N ALA A 84 -17.76 -18.74 -12.46
CA ALA A 84 -18.44 -19.57 -13.45
C ALA A 84 -19.94 -19.26 -13.57
N ALA A 85 -20.61 -18.92 -12.46
CA ALA A 85 -22.02 -18.54 -12.45
C ALA A 85 -22.28 -17.18 -13.15
N PHE A 86 -21.23 -16.37 -13.30
CA PHE A 86 -21.26 -15.07 -13.99
C PHE A 86 -20.72 -15.15 -15.43
N GLY A 87 -20.50 -16.36 -15.96
CA GLY A 87 -19.98 -16.59 -17.30
C GLY A 87 -18.45 -16.49 -17.43
N GLY A 88 -17.71 -16.34 -16.33
CA GLY A 88 -16.25 -16.36 -16.35
C GLY A 88 -15.65 -17.76 -16.25
N ASP A 89 -14.39 -17.92 -16.66
CA ASP A 89 -13.63 -19.16 -16.44
C ASP A 89 -12.65 -18.97 -15.27
N PRO A 90 -12.77 -19.71 -14.15
CA PRO A 90 -11.87 -19.58 -13.00
C PRO A 90 -10.40 -19.87 -13.34
N ARG A 91 -10.14 -20.62 -14.42
CA ARG A 91 -8.78 -20.90 -14.92
C ARG A 91 -8.20 -19.75 -15.75
N LYS A 92 -9.02 -18.76 -16.14
CA LYS A 92 -8.62 -17.62 -16.98
C LYS A 92 -8.56 -16.29 -16.23
N VAL A 93 -8.56 -16.32 -14.90
CA VAL A 93 -8.45 -15.11 -14.06
C VAL A 93 -7.11 -14.39 -14.30
N THR A 94 -7.18 -13.12 -14.68
CA THR A 94 -6.02 -12.20 -14.71
C THR A 94 -6.20 -11.20 -13.58
N ILE A 95 -5.22 -11.11 -12.68
CA ILE A 95 -5.19 -10.12 -11.60
C ILE A 95 -4.51 -8.85 -12.09
N PHE A 96 -5.02 -7.68 -11.71
CA PHE A 96 -4.44 -6.41 -12.11
C PHE A 96 -4.74 -5.32 -11.09
N GLY A 97 -3.85 -4.33 -10.99
CA GLY A 97 -3.99 -3.23 -10.05
C GLY A 97 -3.05 -2.08 -10.40
N GLU A 98 -3.30 -0.94 -9.77
CA GLU A 98 -2.54 0.30 -9.90
C GLU A 98 -2.01 0.76 -8.54
N SER A 99 -0.82 1.38 -8.50
CA SER A 99 -0.19 1.88 -7.27
C SER A 99 -0.10 0.79 -6.20
N SER A 100 -0.65 1.01 -5.00
CA SER A 100 -0.70 0.01 -3.93
C SER A 100 -1.51 -1.25 -4.29
N GLY A 101 -2.42 -1.17 -5.27
CA GLY A 101 -3.08 -2.30 -5.89
C GLY A 101 -2.15 -3.12 -6.78
N ALA A 102 -1.26 -2.49 -7.54
CA ALA A 102 -0.19 -3.17 -8.28
C ALA A 102 0.81 -3.85 -7.31
N SER A 103 1.17 -3.16 -6.23
CA SER A 103 1.97 -3.74 -5.14
C SER A 103 1.24 -4.91 -4.46
N SER A 104 -0.09 -4.90 -4.40
CA SER A 104 -0.89 -6.05 -3.91
C SER A 104 -0.86 -7.22 -4.90
N VAL A 105 -0.94 -6.96 -6.20
CA VAL A 105 -0.74 -7.98 -7.26
C VAL A 105 0.64 -8.62 -7.15
N ASP A 106 1.68 -7.82 -6.91
CA ASP A 106 3.05 -8.31 -6.71
C ASP A 106 3.20 -9.23 -5.47
N ARG A 107 2.51 -8.89 -4.38
CA ARG A 107 2.42 -9.76 -3.18
C ARG A 107 1.75 -11.08 -3.49
N LEU A 108 0.65 -11.09 -4.26
CA LEU A 108 0.00 -12.33 -4.68
C LEU A 108 0.92 -13.19 -5.56
N LEU A 109 1.67 -12.57 -6.49
CA LEU A 109 2.66 -13.26 -7.30
C LEU A 109 3.72 -13.97 -6.45
N THR A 110 4.26 -13.29 -5.43
CA THR A 110 5.37 -13.81 -4.61
C THR A 110 4.95 -14.73 -3.47
N THR A 111 3.69 -14.68 -3.03
CA THR A 111 3.18 -15.51 -1.92
C THR A 111 2.34 -16.70 -2.36
N MET A 112 1.87 -16.73 -3.62
CA MET A 112 1.08 -17.84 -4.17
C MET A 112 1.82 -18.66 -5.24
N GLY A 113 3.13 -18.48 -5.40
CA GLY A 113 3.93 -19.17 -6.42
C GLY A 113 4.71 -20.40 -5.95
N ASP A 114 4.58 -20.82 -4.68
CA ASP A 114 5.32 -21.93 -4.05
C ASP A 114 4.94 -23.33 -4.59
N GLY A 115 5.22 -23.59 -5.87
CA GLY A 115 5.10 -24.93 -6.47
C GLY A 115 3.68 -25.40 -6.78
N HIS A 116 2.65 -24.63 -6.42
CA HIS A 116 1.27 -24.88 -6.79
C HIS A 116 0.80 -23.91 -7.88
N PRO A 117 -0.11 -24.32 -8.78
CA PRO A 117 -0.73 -23.40 -9.72
C PRO A 117 -1.44 -22.27 -8.95
N PRO A 118 -1.08 -21.00 -9.20
CA PRO A 118 -1.75 -19.88 -8.55
C PRO A 118 -3.24 -19.80 -8.99
N PRO A 119 -4.11 -19.17 -8.20
CA PRO A 119 -5.53 -18.94 -8.55
C PRO A 119 -5.72 -17.82 -9.59
N PHE A 120 -4.73 -17.63 -10.47
CA PHE A 120 -4.74 -16.67 -11.56
C PHE A 120 -3.75 -17.13 -12.63
N ARG A 121 -3.98 -16.77 -13.89
CA ARG A 121 -3.17 -17.19 -15.03
C ARG A 121 -2.25 -16.11 -15.59
N ALA A 122 -2.40 -14.86 -15.16
CA ALA A 122 -1.62 -13.71 -15.61
C ALA A 122 -1.77 -12.55 -14.62
N ALA A 123 -0.81 -11.63 -14.64
CA ALA A 123 -0.79 -10.45 -13.78
C ALA A 123 -0.45 -9.17 -14.55
N ILE A 124 -1.05 -8.04 -14.16
CA ILE A 124 -0.73 -6.71 -14.69
C ILE A 124 -0.46 -5.75 -13.51
N LEU A 125 0.72 -5.12 -13.51
CA LEU A 125 1.15 -4.19 -12.46
C LEU A 125 1.32 -2.80 -13.08
N GLN A 126 0.49 -1.85 -12.67
CA GLN A 126 0.53 -0.47 -13.12
C GLN A 126 1.12 0.39 -12.00
N SER A 127 2.37 0.82 -12.14
CA SER A 127 2.99 1.77 -11.21
C SER A 127 3.05 1.29 -9.75
N GLY A 128 3.46 0.05 -9.51
CA GLY A 128 3.72 -0.41 -8.14
C GLY A 128 4.33 -1.82 -8.09
N GLN A 129 5.35 -1.97 -7.24
CA GLN A 129 6.08 -3.22 -7.06
C GLN A 129 6.47 -3.37 -5.58
N ALA A 130 5.76 -4.23 -4.84
CA ALA A 130 6.09 -4.52 -3.45
C ALA A 130 7.47 -5.18 -3.29
N THR A 131 7.96 -5.83 -4.35
CA THR A 131 9.19 -6.62 -4.31
C THR A 131 10.49 -5.81 -4.17
N VAL A 132 10.37 -4.51 -4.38
CA VAL A 132 11.47 -3.57 -4.53
C VAL A 132 11.19 -2.28 -3.78
N SER A 133 10.10 -2.26 -3.01
CA SER A 133 9.73 -1.14 -2.14
C SER A 133 10.57 -1.18 -0.87
N ALA A 134 11.37 -0.15 -0.64
CA ALA A 134 12.48 -0.13 0.32
C ALA A 134 12.08 0.01 1.81
N PHE A 135 10.79 0.02 2.17
CA PHE A 135 10.37 0.56 3.47
C PHE A 135 9.50 -0.43 4.27
N PRO A 136 10.09 -1.26 5.14
CA PRO A 136 9.33 -1.91 6.20
C PRO A 136 8.79 -0.84 7.17
N ASN A 137 7.50 -0.88 7.50
CA ASN A 137 6.95 -0.03 8.55
C ASN A 137 7.13 -0.72 9.92
N ASP A 138 8.13 -0.29 10.68
CA ASP A 138 8.43 -0.79 12.03
C ASP A 138 7.68 -0.03 13.14
N ARG A 139 6.90 1.01 12.79
CA ARG A 139 6.19 1.86 13.76
C ARG A 139 4.93 1.24 14.32
N GLY A 140 4.48 0.10 13.77
CA GLY A 140 3.24 -0.57 14.17
C GLY A 140 3.04 -0.70 15.70
N PRO A 141 4.03 -1.22 16.46
CA PRO A 141 3.91 -1.33 17.92
C PRO A 141 3.81 0.03 18.66
N GLU A 142 4.52 1.05 18.18
CA GLU A 142 4.44 2.41 18.74
C GLU A 142 3.06 3.02 18.48
N SER A 143 2.66 2.99 17.22
CA SER A 143 1.36 3.45 16.72
C SER A 143 0.19 2.76 17.44
N TRP A 144 0.28 1.46 17.70
CA TRP A 144 -0.72 0.74 18.48
C TRP A 144 -0.83 1.29 19.90
N ARG A 145 0.30 1.48 20.60
CA ARG A 145 0.32 2.03 21.96
C ARG A 145 -0.22 3.47 22.01
N THR A 146 0.11 4.30 21.03
CA THR A 146 -0.45 5.65 20.90
C THR A 146 -1.97 5.60 20.71
N LEU A 147 -2.48 4.70 19.86
CA LEU A 147 -3.92 4.54 19.64
C LEU A 147 -4.64 4.07 20.91
N VAL A 148 -4.11 3.05 21.59
CA VAL A 148 -4.65 2.55 22.86
C VAL A 148 -4.71 3.65 23.91
N SER A 149 -3.65 4.44 24.05
CA SER A 149 -3.59 5.55 25.00
C SER A 149 -4.60 6.65 24.65
N ALA A 150 -4.70 7.05 23.38
CA ALA A 150 -5.61 8.10 22.94
C ALA A 150 -7.10 7.71 23.10
N LEU A 151 -7.41 6.42 23.03
CA LEU A 151 -8.75 5.88 23.26
C LEU A 151 -9.07 5.63 24.75
N ASN A 152 -8.10 5.88 25.66
CA ASN A 152 -8.18 5.46 27.06
C ASN A 152 -8.45 3.95 27.23
N CYS A 153 -7.88 3.14 26.33
CA CYS A 153 -8.01 1.69 26.33
C CYS A 153 -6.87 0.97 27.06
N THR A 154 -6.02 1.70 27.78
CA THR A 154 -4.87 1.14 28.51
C THR A 154 -5.34 0.10 29.53
N SER A 155 -4.78 -1.11 29.47
CA SER A 155 -5.04 -2.13 30.48
C SER A 155 -4.37 -1.77 31.81
N ALA A 156 -4.94 -2.23 32.93
CA ALA A 156 -4.21 -2.18 34.19
C ALA A 156 -2.99 -3.11 34.07
N ALA A 157 -1.82 -2.65 34.54
CA ALA A 157 -0.60 -3.47 34.51
C ALA A 157 -0.87 -4.81 35.20
N SER A 158 -0.93 -5.89 34.40
CA SER A 158 -1.15 -7.25 34.87
C SER A 158 0.14 -8.06 34.72
N ALA A 159 0.27 -9.14 35.50
CA ALA A 159 1.39 -10.08 35.33
C ALA A 159 1.28 -10.91 34.04
N ASP A 160 0.12 -10.86 33.36
CA ASP A 160 -0.16 -11.57 32.12
C ASP A 160 -0.30 -10.59 30.95
N ALA A 161 0.82 -10.37 30.26
CA ALA A 161 0.87 -9.48 29.09
C ALA A 161 -0.16 -9.87 28.02
N ALA A 162 -0.46 -11.16 27.82
CA ALA A 162 -1.40 -11.60 26.79
C ALA A 162 -2.86 -11.30 27.17
N ALA A 163 -3.18 -11.30 28.47
CA ALA A 163 -4.48 -10.85 28.96
C ALA A 163 -4.65 -9.33 28.79
N SER A 164 -3.62 -8.56 29.13
CA SER A 164 -3.56 -7.11 28.95
C SER A 164 -3.73 -6.70 27.47
N GLU A 165 -2.99 -7.33 26.55
CA GLU A 165 -3.11 -7.05 25.11
C GLU A 165 -4.51 -7.39 24.55
N ARG A 166 -5.15 -8.43 25.08
CA ARG A 166 -6.52 -8.82 24.68
C ARG A 166 -7.55 -7.79 25.14
N GLU A 167 -7.44 -7.32 26.39
CA GLU A 167 -8.31 -6.28 26.93
C GLU A 167 -8.20 -4.97 26.12
N GLU A 168 -6.96 -4.56 25.81
CA GLU A 168 -6.69 -3.39 24.97
C GLU A 168 -7.33 -3.53 23.58
N PHE A 169 -7.13 -4.68 22.94
CA PHE A 169 -7.72 -4.94 21.63
C PHE A 169 -9.25 -4.93 21.63
N GLU A 170 -9.88 -5.57 22.62
CA GLU A 170 -11.34 -5.57 22.77
C GLU A 170 -11.89 -4.17 23.04
N CYS A 171 -11.15 -3.33 23.78
CA CYS A 171 -11.51 -1.94 23.99
C CYS A 171 -11.43 -1.14 22.68
N VAL A 172 -10.33 -1.26 21.93
CA VAL A 172 -10.16 -0.60 20.63
C VAL A 172 -11.23 -1.04 19.63
N GLN A 173 -11.61 -2.33 19.61
CA GLN A 173 -12.67 -2.84 18.74
C GLN A 173 -14.06 -2.25 19.03
N LYS A 174 -14.31 -1.79 20.25
CA LYS A 174 -15.59 -1.16 20.65
C LYS A 174 -15.62 0.34 20.38
N ALA A 175 -14.47 0.96 20.07
CA ALA A 175 -14.39 2.38 19.79
C ALA A 175 -15.05 2.72 18.44
N ASP A 176 -15.59 3.94 18.33
CA ASP A 176 -16.16 4.43 17.09
C ASP A 176 -15.09 4.56 15.99
N ALA A 177 -15.41 4.11 14.78
CA ALA A 177 -14.47 4.10 13.66
C ALA A 177 -14.04 5.52 13.24
N LEU A 178 -14.91 6.52 13.36
CA LEU A 178 -14.58 7.92 13.05
C LEU A 178 -13.71 8.54 14.15
N THR A 179 -13.86 8.12 15.41
CA THR A 179 -12.94 8.47 16.50
C THR A 179 -11.55 7.88 16.26
N ILE A 180 -11.45 6.58 15.93
CA ILE A 180 -10.18 5.94 15.57
C ILE A 180 -9.52 6.69 14.42
N ARG A 181 -10.28 6.99 13.35
CA ARG A 181 -9.79 7.76 12.21
C ARG A 181 -9.31 9.15 12.61
N GLY A 182 -10.05 9.84 13.49
CA GLY A 182 -9.67 11.16 14.00
C GLY A 182 -8.32 11.12 14.72
N ILE A 183 -8.11 10.14 15.58
CA ILE A 183 -6.84 9.93 16.31
C ILE A 183 -5.70 9.66 15.34
N ILE A 184 -5.91 8.78 14.36
CA ILE A 184 -4.87 8.45 13.37
C ILE A 184 -4.38 9.70 12.64
N ASN A 185 -5.31 10.54 12.21
CA ASN A 185 -5.00 11.77 11.49
C ASN A 185 -4.33 12.84 12.38
N SER A 186 -4.68 12.90 13.68
CA SER A 186 -4.16 13.95 14.57
C SER A 186 -2.89 13.57 15.34
N ALA A 187 -2.67 12.28 15.59
CA ALA A 187 -1.61 11.79 16.47
C ALA A 187 -0.42 11.18 15.71
N GLY A 188 -0.38 11.29 14.38
CA GLY A 188 0.72 10.76 13.56
C GLY A 188 0.88 9.24 13.68
N VAL A 189 -0.22 8.54 13.96
CA VAL A 189 -0.23 7.09 14.11
C VAL A 189 -0.12 6.46 12.73
N ASP A 190 0.90 5.64 12.56
CA ASP A 190 1.20 5.01 11.28
C ASP A 190 1.28 3.50 11.40
N PHE A 191 0.53 2.82 10.56
CA PHE A 191 0.50 1.38 10.50
C PHE A 191 0.98 0.96 9.12
N GLY A 192 1.41 -0.27 8.95
CA GLY A 192 1.83 -0.71 7.64
C GLY A 192 1.92 -2.22 7.56
N PRO A 193 2.02 -2.75 6.34
CA PRO A 193 2.16 -4.18 6.16
C PRO A 193 3.36 -4.75 6.90
N VAL A 194 3.16 -5.87 7.58
CA VAL A 194 4.24 -6.63 8.24
C VAL A 194 4.73 -7.78 7.38
N ASN A 195 5.99 -8.15 7.56
CA ASN A 195 6.56 -9.33 6.91
C ASN A 195 6.13 -10.59 7.66
N ASP A 196 5.00 -11.16 7.26
CA ASP A 196 4.39 -12.35 7.87
C ASP A 196 4.74 -13.68 7.16
N ASN A 197 5.43 -13.59 6.01
CA ASN A 197 5.71 -14.70 5.10
C ASN A 197 4.48 -15.46 4.56
N VAL A 198 3.27 -14.94 4.81
CA VAL A 198 2.00 -15.48 4.34
C VAL A 198 1.40 -14.58 3.26
N THR A 199 1.33 -13.28 3.52
CA THR A 199 0.82 -12.23 2.62
C THR A 199 1.91 -11.25 2.17
N GLN A 200 3.02 -11.15 2.92
CA GLN A 200 4.19 -10.36 2.54
C GLN A 200 5.49 -11.04 3.00
N ARG A 201 6.45 -11.19 2.09
CA ARG A 201 7.76 -11.81 2.36
C ARG A 201 8.75 -10.78 2.92
N ALA A 202 9.66 -11.22 3.79
CA ALA A 202 10.67 -10.36 4.41
C ALA A 202 11.75 -9.80 3.46
N THR A 203 12.08 -10.51 2.37
CA THR A 203 13.06 -10.10 1.36
C THR A 203 12.58 -10.46 -0.04
N PRO A 204 12.02 -9.51 -0.80
CA PRO A 204 11.29 -9.92 -1.99
C PRO A 204 12.19 -10.27 -3.20
N PHE A 205 13.40 -9.71 -3.30
CA PHE A 205 14.37 -10.09 -4.34
C PHE A 205 14.82 -11.57 -4.23
N ALA A 206 14.93 -12.11 -3.01
CA ALA A 206 15.19 -13.54 -2.80
C ALA A 206 13.91 -14.37 -3.03
N GLY A 207 12.74 -13.81 -2.69
CA GLY A 207 11.42 -14.39 -2.90
C GLY A 207 11.01 -14.54 -4.38
N ALA A 208 11.65 -13.85 -5.32
CA ALA A 208 11.35 -13.97 -6.74
C ALA A 208 11.54 -15.40 -7.29
N ARG A 209 12.37 -16.24 -6.65
CA ARG A 209 12.49 -17.68 -6.98
C ARG A 209 11.20 -18.47 -6.73
N HIS A 210 10.34 -17.95 -5.86
CA HIS A 210 9.07 -18.51 -5.42
C HIS A 210 7.87 -17.82 -6.07
N ALA A 211 8.10 -16.90 -7.02
CA ALA A 211 7.02 -16.19 -7.69
C ALA A 211 6.24 -17.11 -8.64
N ALA A 212 4.94 -16.84 -8.75
CA ALA A 212 4.05 -17.49 -9.69
C ALA A 212 4.57 -17.32 -11.13
N LYS A 213 4.75 -18.45 -11.82
CA LYS A 213 5.23 -18.48 -13.21
C LYS A 213 4.08 -18.23 -14.20
N VAL A 214 3.66 -16.98 -14.30
CA VAL A 214 2.58 -16.53 -15.19
C VAL A 214 3.04 -15.38 -16.08
N PRO A 215 2.42 -15.14 -17.24
CA PRO A 215 2.64 -13.93 -18.01
C PRO A 215 2.41 -12.67 -17.17
N LEU A 216 3.34 -11.73 -17.32
CA LEU A 216 3.39 -10.47 -16.57
C LEU A 216 3.39 -9.30 -17.54
N LEU A 217 2.51 -8.32 -17.32
CA LEU A 217 2.58 -7.00 -17.94
C LEU A 217 2.89 -5.99 -16.83
N VAL A 218 3.95 -5.22 -16.96
CA VAL A 218 4.36 -4.22 -15.96
C VAL A 218 4.72 -2.91 -16.66
N GLY A 219 4.39 -1.79 -16.03
CA GLY A 219 4.77 -0.47 -16.52
C GLY A 219 4.51 0.63 -15.50
N SER A 220 4.96 1.83 -15.83
CA SER A 220 4.76 3.05 -15.05
C SER A 220 4.66 4.25 -15.99
N ASN A 221 4.15 5.37 -15.48
CA ASN A 221 4.08 6.61 -16.24
C ASN A 221 5.45 7.32 -16.26
N GLY A 222 5.67 8.19 -17.25
CA GLY A 222 6.92 8.93 -17.40
C GLY A 222 7.16 10.04 -16.36
N GLN A 223 6.14 10.42 -15.58
CA GLN A 223 6.13 11.61 -14.72
C GLN A 223 5.37 11.40 -13.40
N GLU A 224 5.44 10.20 -12.82
CA GLU A 224 4.66 9.82 -11.62
C GLU A 224 4.80 10.84 -10.47
N GLY A 225 6.01 11.34 -10.23
CA GLY A 225 6.27 12.28 -9.15
C GLY A 225 5.67 13.67 -9.33
N MET A 226 5.14 14.00 -10.50
CA MET A 226 4.38 15.24 -10.66
C MET A 226 3.10 15.21 -9.82
N ASN A 227 2.56 14.02 -9.51
CA ASN A 227 1.40 13.87 -8.64
C ASN A 227 1.66 14.32 -7.20
N LEU A 228 2.93 14.41 -6.76
CA LEU A 228 3.28 14.94 -5.43
C LEU A 228 2.74 16.36 -5.23
N GLY A 229 2.69 17.17 -6.29
CA GLY A 229 2.27 18.55 -6.22
C GLY A 229 0.83 18.68 -5.68
N PRO A 230 -0.17 18.13 -6.40
CA PRO A 230 -1.54 18.07 -5.92
C PRO A 230 -1.71 17.39 -4.55
N THR A 231 -0.97 16.31 -4.26
CA THR A 231 -1.01 15.61 -2.95
C THR A 231 -0.68 16.55 -1.80
N PHE A 232 0.31 17.42 -1.99
CA PHE A 232 0.77 18.38 -0.98
C PHE A 232 0.16 19.78 -1.12
N GLY A 233 -0.86 19.95 -1.96
CA GLY A 233 -1.50 21.24 -2.19
C GLY A 233 -0.60 22.27 -2.89
N ILE A 234 0.48 21.82 -3.54
CA ILE A 234 1.34 22.67 -4.35
C ILE A 234 0.67 22.86 -5.70
N THR A 235 0.32 24.11 -5.99
CA THR A 235 -0.23 24.52 -7.30
C THR A 235 0.75 25.33 -8.12
N ASP A 236 1.79 25.89 -7.49
CA ASP A 236 2.91 26.57 -8.13
C ASP A 236 4.22 25.83 -7.83
N PHE A 237 4.67 25.02 -8.78
CA PHE A 237 5.91 24.25 -8.67
C PHE A 237 7.16 25.13 -8.68
N SER A 238 7.07 26.35 -9.20
CA SER A 238 8.21 27.28 -9.24
C SER A 238 8.50 27.90 -7.87
N ALA A 239 7.52 27.91 -6.97
CA ALA A 239 7.64 28.43 -5.62
C ALA A 239 8.22 27.42 -4.61
N VAL A 240 8.48 26.17 -5.01
CA VAL A 240 9.01 25.14 -4.11
C VAL A 240 10.46 25.45 -3.73
N THR A 241 10.71 25.54 -2.43
CA THR A 241 12.03 25.83 -1.84
C THR A 241 12.70 24.56 -1.31
N GLY A 242 14.00 24.63 -1.02
CA GLY A 242 14.77 23.54 -0.41
C GLY A 242 14.08 22.92 0.81
N PRO A 243 13.73 23.71 1.84
CA PRO A 243 13.06 23.19 3.04
C PRO A 243 11.72 22.49 2.76
N VAL A 244 10.96 22.98 1.77
CA VAL A 244 9.69 22.38 1.37
C VAL A 244 9.94 21.03 0.68
N LEU A 245 10.92 20.97 -0.24
CA LEU A 245 11.35 19.71 -0.85
C LEU A 245 11.83 18.71 0.20
N ASP A 246 12.65 19.14 1.15
CA ASP A 246 13.21 18.26 2.19
C ASP A 246 12.09 17.64 3.05
N GLN A 247 11.03 18.39 3.35
CA GLN A 247 9.84 17.83 4.02
C GLN A 247 9.15 16.76 3.19
N PHE A 248 9.06 16.91 1.87
CA PHE A 248 8.52 15.85 1.00
C PHE A 248 9.41 14.63 1.01
N LEU A 249 10.73 14.80 0.84
CA LEU A 249 11.65 13.68 0.86
C LEU A 249 11.56 12.92 2.19
N ILE A 250 11.50 13.62 3.33
CA ILE A 250 11.29 13.01 4.65
C ILE A 250 10.03 12.15 4.69
N LEU A 251 8.91 12.68 4.20
CA LEU A 251 7.65 11.94 4.23
C LEU A 251 7.70 10.72 3.31
N LEU A 252 8.28 10.88 2.11
CA LEU A 252 8.35 9.83 1.09
C LEU A 252 9.31 8.70 1.47
N THR A 253 10.41 9.03 2.14
CA THR A 253 11.39 8.04 2.59
C THR A 253 11.14 7.56 4.02
N GLY A 254 10.06 8.01 4.66
CA GLY A 254 9.69 7.62 6.03
C GLY A 254 10.59 8.22 7.13
N GLY A 255 11.53 9.11 6.80
CA GLY A 255 12.46 9.68 7.78
C GLY A 255 13.56 10.55 7.17
N ALA A 256 14.13 11.42 8.01
CA ALA A 256 15.16 12.39 7.63
C ALA A 256 16.50 11.78 7.23
N GLU A 257 16.84 10.62 7.79
CA GLU A 257 18.10 9.94 7.45
C GLU A 257 18.12 9.51 5.99
N MET A 258 17.08 8.82 5.52
CA MET A 258 16.99 8.39 4.13
C MET A 258 16.77 9.57 3.17
N ALA A 259 15.99 10.57 3.58
CA ALA A 259 15.80 11.79 2.79
C ALA A 259 17.16 12.48 2.53
N ALA A 260 18.02 12.57 3.54
CA ALA A 260 19.35 13.13 3.40
C ALA A 260 20.27 12.31 2.46
N GLN A 261 20.07 10.99 2.38
CA GLN A 261 20.84 10.13 1.46
C GLN A 261 20.46 10.35 -0.01
N ILE A 262 19.18 10.61 -0.30
CA ILE A 262 18.70 10.78 -1.68
C ILE A 262 18.71 12.25 -2.14
N ARG A 263 18.75 13.20 -1.21
CA ARG A 263 18.76 14.65 -1.48
C ARG A 263 19.87 15.12 -2.44
N PRO A 264 21.11 14.58 -2.40
CA PRO A 264 22.13 14.91 -3.39
C PRO A 264 21.77 14.54 -4.84
N LEU A 265 20.97 13.47 -5.03
CA LEU A 265 20.52 13.06 -6.37
C LEU A 265 19.59 14.11 -7.00
N VAL A 266 18.84 14.85 -6.19
CA VAL A 266 18.02 15.97 -6.70
C VAL A 266 18.90 17.08 -7.27
N ASP A 267 19.98 17.44 -6.57
CA ASP A 267 20.91 18.47 -7.06
C ASP A 267 21.63 18.00 -8.33
N GLU A 268 21.99 16.72 -8.41
CA GLU A 268 22.58 16.12 -9.60
C GLU A 268 21.61 16.20 -10.80
N ILE A 269 20.35 15.83 -10.62
CA ILE A 269 19.30 15.96 -11.63
C ILE A 269 19.17 17.41 -12.08
N GLN A 270 19.11 18.37 -11.15
CA GLN A 270 18.98 19.79 -11.50
C GLN A 270 20.20 20.34 -12.24
N SER A 271 21.40 19.90 -11.88
CA SER A 271 22.64 20.27 -12.58
C SER A 271 22.71 19.70 -14.00
N THR A 272 22.20 18.48 -14.18
CA THR A 272 22.17 17.77 -15.47
C THR A 272 21.08 18.31 -16.39
N TYR A 273 19.95 18.72 -15.82
CA TYR A 273 18.78 19.23 -16.53
C TYR A 273 18.41 20.64 -16.03
N PRO A 274 19.12 21.70 -16.46
CA PRO A 274 18.96 23.05 -15.91
C PRO A 274 17.57 23.69 -16.11
N TRP A 275 16.73 23.09 -16.96
CA TRP A 275 15.35 23.52 -17.18
C TRP A 275 14.37 22.93 -16.16
N PHE A 276 14.79 22.01 -15.28
CA PHE A 276 13.99 21.57 -14.16
C PHE A 276 14.07 22.58 -13.00
N ASN A 277 12.91 23.00 -12.51
CA ASN A 277 12.83 23.63 -11.20
C ASN A 277 13.06 22.58 -10.10
N LEU A 278 13.24 23.05 -8.87
CA LEU A 278 13.58 22.18 -7.74
C LEU A 278 12.53 21.09 -7.50
N PHE A 279 11.25 21.41 -7.67
CA PHE A 279 10.17 20.44 -7.56
C PHE A 279 10.24 19.37 -8.66
N GLN A 280 10.46 19.77 -9.92
CA GLN A 280 10.56 18.84 -11.05
C GLN A 280 11.74 17.89 -10.90
N ALA A 281 12.88 18.37 -10.38
CA ALA A 281 14.01 17.51 -10.08
C ALA A 281 13.68 16.48 -8.99
N GLY A 282 13.01 16.90 -7.90
CA GLY A 282 12.53 15.99 -6.86
C GLY A 282 11.47 15.00 -7.36
N ALA A 283 10.53 15.46 -8.19
CA ALA A 283 9.49 14.64 -8.82
C ALA A 283 10.08 13.60 -9.79
N GLN A 284 11.13 13.97 -10.54
CA GLN A 284 11.86 13.01 -11.38
C GLN A 284 12.52 11.95 -10.52
N LEU A 285 13.24 12.35 -9.46
CA LEU A 285 13.86 11.40 -8.53
C LEU A 285 12.82 10.41 -7.97
N TYR A 286 11.67 10.91 -7.53
CA TYR A 286 10.60 10.06 -7.03
C TYR A 286 10.04 9.10 -8.09
N THR A 287 9.87 9.57 -9.33
CA THR A 287 9.45 8.73 -10.46
C THR A 287 10.41 7.56 -10.68
N GLU A 288 11.71 7.86 -10.65
CA GLU A 288 12.77 6.85 -10.83
C GLU A 288 12.81 5.87 -9.66
N VAL A 289 12.91 6.36 -8.44
CA VAL A 289 13.16 5.54 -7.24
C VAL A 289 11.94 4.71 -6.85
N VAL A 290 10.73 5.21 -7.07
CA VAL A 290 9.52 4.55 -6.56
C VAL A 290 8.82 3.70 -7.64
N TYR A 291 8.90 4.07 -8.92
CA TYR A 291 8.05 3.46 -9.95
C TYR A 291 8.79 2.88 -11.18
N GLN A 292 9.93 3.44 -11.59
CA GLN A 292 10.63 3.00 -12.81
C GLN A 292 11.81 2.09 -12.50
N CYS A 293 12.68 2.52 -11.58
CA CYS A 293 13.89 1.83 -11.17
C CYS A 293 14.00 1.75 -9.63
N PRO A 294 13.06 1.07 -8.95
CA PRO A 294 13.16 0.82 -7.52
C PRO A 294 14.35 -0.09 -7.23
N ARG A 295 15.51 0.52 -6.97
CA ARG A 295 16.75 -0.13 -6.54
C ARG A 295 17.46 0.82 -5.58
N LEU A 296 16.93 0.91 -4.36
CA LEU A 296 17.64 1.44 -3.20
C LEU A 296 17.40 0.49 -2.03
#